data_AF-A0A955XEI8-F1
#
_entry.id   AF-A0A955XEI8-F1
#
_cell.length_a   1.000
_cell.length_b   1.000
_cell.length_c   1.000
_cell.angle_alpha   90.00
_cell.angle_beta   90.00
_cell.angle_gamma   90.00
#
_symmetry.space_group_name_H-M   'P 1'
#
loop_
_entity.id
_entity.type
_entity.pdbx_description
1 polymer ?
#
loop_
_entity_poly.entity_id
_entity_poly.type
_entity_poly.pdbx_seq_one_letter_code
_entity_poly.pdbx_strand_id
1 'polypeptide(L)'
;RDGRDVAGSTIRMGWAGNFYKGVEHWIHAEQTWSALEPTLPEGRFINVRYEDLILDAQKVLTEVCAFIGVPFDPAMFAYADHSTYDAPDPKLVSQWRKKASPTEVRLAESRIRHMLADRGYEPSTFSPLDPGPLHRAYLKTQDRLYRAKFRLDRYKLRVFMEDFVSRRLHLDGWQRQVKLRINEIDEQHLK
;
A
#
# COMPACT_ATOMS: atom_id res chain seq x y z
N ARG A 1 -9.00 4.35 -0.81
CA ARG A 1 -8.71 2.99 -1.35
C ARG A 1 -9.04 1.98 -0.27
N ASP A 2 -9.65 0.86 -0.63
CA ASP A 2 -9.98 -0.22 0.29
C ASP A 2 -8.73 -0.77 0.99
N GLY A 3 -8.71 -0.76 2.32
CA GLY A 3 -7.57 -1.19 3.13
C GLY A 3 -7.18 -2.66 2.90
N ARG A 4 -8.10 -3.50 2.42
CA ARG A 4 -7.82 -4.91 2.09
C ARG A 4 -7.02 -5.05 0.80
N ASP A 5 -7.28 -4.21 -0.20
CA ASP A 5 -6.46 -4.14 -1.41
C ASP A 5 -5.08 -3.54 -1.13
N VAL A 6 -5.02 -2.55 -0.22
CA VAL A 6 -3.76 -1.98 0.26
C VAL A 6 -2.93 -3.07 0.94
N ALA A 7 -3.52 -3.90 1.80
CA ALA A 7 -2.82 -5.02 2.43
C ALA A 7 -2.25 -6.03 1.41
N GLY A 8 -3.03 -6.39 0.39
CA GLY A 8 -2.52 -7.24 -0.69
C GLY A 8 -1.36 -6.59 -1.46
N SER A 9 -1.40 -5.28 -1.65
CA SER A 9 -0.34 -4.52 -2.32
C SER A 9 0.94 -4.43 -1.47
N THR A 10 0.82 -4.14 -0.17
CA THR A 10 1.98 -4.04 0.74
C THR A 10 2.71 -5.36 0.87
N ILE A 11 2.00 -6.49 0.83
CA ILE A 11 2.61 -7.82 0.83
C ILE A 11 3.37 -8.09 -0.47
N ARG A 12 2.81 -7.75 -1.64
CA ARG A 12 3.50 -7.91 -2.94
C ARG A 12 4.78 -7.08 -3.03
N MET A 13 4.80 -5.92 -2.39
CA MET A 13 5.99 -5.06 -2.32
C MET A 13 7.00 -5.52 -1.25
N GLY A 14 6.68 -6.57 -0.47
CA GLY A 14 7.54 -7.06 0.61
C GLY A 14 7.58 -6.15 1.84
N TRP A 15 6.63 -5.22 1.95
CA TRP A 15 6.55 -4.27 3.06
C TRP A 15 5.89 -4.90 4.29
N ALA A 16 5.02 -5.90 4.08
CA ALA A 16 4.40 -6.71 5.11
C ALA A 16 4.47 -8.20 4.75
N GLY A 17 4.46 -9.07 5.76
CA GLY A 17 4.47 -10.52 5.56
C GLY A 17 3.12 -11.20 5.71
N ASN A 18 2.08 -10.50 6.17
CA ASN A 18 0.72 -11.05 6.25
C ASN A 18 -0.32 -9.92 6.27
N PHE A 19 -1.59 -10.25 6.04
CA PHE A 19 -2.67 -9.26 5.98
C PHE A 19 -2.91 -8.51 7.29
N TYR A 20 -2.64 -9.14 8.45
CA TYR A 20 -2.74 -8.46 9.75
C TYR A 20 -1.76 -7.30 9.87
N LYS A 21 -0.54 -7.44 9.33
CA LYS A 21 0.46 -6.38 9.25
C LYS A 21 0.33 -5.52 7.99
N GLY A 22 -0.21 -6.07 6.90
CA GLY A 22 -0.36 -5.40 5.61
C GLY A 22 -1.26 -4.16 5.65
N VAL A 23 -2.19 -4.11 6.60
CA VAL A 23 -3.06 -2.95 6.83
C VAL A 23 -2.41 -1.83 7.65
N GLU A 24 -1.21 -1.99 8.22
CA GLU A 24 -0.62 -0.98 9.12
C GLU A 24 -0.41 0.38 8.48
N HIS A 25 0.09 0.40 7.23
CA HIS A 25 0.26 1.64 6.48
C HIS A 25 -1.07 2.34 6.23
N TRP A 26 -2.12 1.57 5.93
CA TRP A 26 -3.46 2.10 5.72
C TRP A 26 -4.03 2.67 7.02
N ILE A 27 -3.93 1.94 8.13
CA ILE A 27 -4.37 2.41 9.46
C ILE A 27 -3.71 3.76 9.79
N HIS A 28 -2.39 3.83 9.64
CA HIS A 28 -1.65 5.04 9.96
C HIS A 28 -2.05 6.22 9.06
N ALA A 29 -2.18 5.99 7.75
CA ALA A 29 -2.60 7.02 6.80
C ALA A 29 -4.00 7.54 7.12
N GLU A 30 -4.96 6.64 7.34
CA GLU A 30 -6.36 7.00 7.62
C GLU A 30 -6.51 7.71 8.97
N GLN A 31 -5.81 7.28 10.02
CA GLN A 31 -5.81 7.96 11.32
C GLN A 31 -5.18 9.36 11.24
N THR A 32 -4.06 9.48 10.53
CA THR A 32 -3.40 10.77 10.31
C THR A 32 -4.32 11.71 9.52
N TRP A 33 -4.97 11.20 8.48
CA TRP A 33 -5.92 11.96 7.68
C TRP A 33 -7.14 12.38 8.50
N SER A 34 -7.76 11.49 9.27
CA SER A 34 -8.89 11.82 10.17
C SER A 34 -8.55 12.89 11.20
N ALA A 35 -7.29 12.96 11.65
CA ALA A 35 -6.84 14.00 12.58
C ALA A 35 -6.56 15.34 11.87
N LEU A 36 -6.08 15.30 10.62
CA LEU A 36 -5.70 16.48 9.84
C LEU A 36 -6.89 17.15 9.15
N GLU A 37 -7.77 16.36 8.53
CA GLU A 37 -8.90 16.82 7.71
C GLU A 37 -9.76 17.91 8.39
N PRO A 38 -10.14 17.80 9.68
CA PRO A 38 -10.95 18.83 10.34
C PRO A 38 -10.21 20.15 10.59
N THR A 39 -8.87 20.16 10.47
CA THR A 39 -8.04 21.36 10.67
C THR A 39 -7.80 22.13 9.39
N LEU A 40 -8.15 21.55 8.24
CA LEU A 40 -7.95 22.17 6.94
C LEU A 40 -9.15 23.04 6.56
N PRO A 41 -8.94 24.23 5.98
CA PRO A 41 -10.04 25.04 5.47
C PRO A 41 -10.80 24.33 4.35
N GLU A 42 -12.09 24.61 4.24
CA GLU A 42 -12.91 24.15 3.11
C GLU A 42 -12.29 24.62 1.79
N GLY A 43 -12.31 23.77 0.76
CA GLY A 43 -11.70 24.06 -0.54
C GLY A 43 -10.17 24.00 -0.57
N ARG A 44 -9.50 23.59 0.52
CA ARG A 44 -8.04 23.34 0.54
C ARG A 44 -7.66 21.87 0.38
N PHE A 45 -8.65 21.00 0.26
CA PHE A 45 -8.46 19.58 -0.03
C PHE A 45 -9.68 19.00 -0.75
N ILE A 46 -9.48 17.85 -1.40
CA ILE A 46 -10.53 16.95 -1.88
C ILE A 46 -10.15 15.51 -1.53
N ASN A 47 -11.16 14.68 -1.29
CA ASN A 47 -10.97 13.24 -1.11
C ASN A 47 -11.25 12.53 -2.43
N VAL A 48 -10.24 11.84 -2.99
CA VAL A 48 -10.41 11.03 -4.19
C VAL A 48 -10.40 9.55 -3.81
N ARG A 49 -11.52 8.87 -4.08
CA ARG A 49 -11.62 7.43 -3.89
C ARG A 49 -10.92 6.73 -5.06
N TYR A 50 -9.88 5.96 -4.74
CA TYR A 50 -9.10 5.19 -5.71
C TYR A 50 -9.98 4.36 -6.66
N GLU A 51 -11.02 3.72 -6.12
CA GLU A 51 -11.91 2.89 -6.92
C GLU A 51 -12.65 3.71 -7.98
N ASP A 52 -13.10 4.92 -7.65
CA ASP A 52 -13.74 5.81 -8.62
C ASP A 52 -12.74 6.34 -9.65
N LEU A 53 -11.52 6.67 -9.22
CA LEU A 53 -10.44 7.10 -10.12
C LEU A 53 -10.08 6.03 -11.15
N ILE A 54 -10.10 4.75 -10.76
CA ILE A 54 -9.79 3.67 -11.71
C ILE A 54 -10.99 3.32 -12.60
N LEU A 55 -12.22 3.40 -12.08
CA LEU A 55 -13.42 3.04 -12.84
C LEU A 55 -13.90 4.15 -13.79
N ASP A 56 -13.65 5.41 -13.45
CA ASP A 56 -14.04 6.58 -14.25
C ASP A 56 -12.97 7.68 -14.16
N ALA A 57 -11.78 7.36 -14.67
CA ALA A 57 -10.59 8.20 -14.55
C ALA A 57 -10.80 9.59 -15.17
N GLN A 58 -11.46 9.70 -16.33
CA GLN A 58 -11.67 10.98 -16.99
C GLN A 58 -12.54 11.90 -16.13
N LYS A 59 -13.65 11.40 -15.57
CA LYS A 59 -14.51 12.18 -14.71
C LYS A 59 -13.76 12.68 -13.47
N VAL A 60 -13.10 11.77 -12.75
CA VAL A 60 -12.39 12.10 -11.51
C VAL A 60 -11.23 13.06 -11.78
N LEU A 61 -10.46 12.85 -12.85
CA LEU A 61 -9.38 13.78 -13.22
C LEU A 61 -9.91 15.15 -13.63
N THR A 62 -11.10 15.23 -14.25
CA THR A 62 -11.74 16.52 -14.54
C THR A 62 -12.11 17.26 -13.26
N GLU A 63 -12.65 16.57 -12.26
CA GLU A 63 -12.96 17.14 -10.94
C GLU A 63 -11.68 17.61 -10.22
N VAL A 64 -10.60 16.81 -10.27
CA VAL A 64 -9.29 17.18 -9.72
C VAL A 64 -8.72 18.42 -10.42
N CYS A 65 -8.79 18.48 -11.76
CA CYS A 65 -8.34 19.62 -12.54
C CYS A 65 -9.12 20.90 -12.19
N ALA A 66 -10.45 20.79 -12.08
CA ALA A 66 -11.31 21.90 -11.66
C ALA A 66 -10.96 22.38 -10.25
N PHE A 67 -10.67 21.46 -9.32
CA PHE A 67 -10.26 21.81 -7.96
C PHE A 67 -8.94 22.60 -7.92
N ILE A 68 -7.95 22.24 -8.75
CA ILE A 68 -6.66 22.95 -8.80
C ILE A 68 -6.65 24.16 -9.75
N GLY A 69 -7.76 24.43 -10.45
CA GLY A 69 -7.92 25.59 -11.32
C GLY A 69 -7.30 25.46 -12.71
N VAL A 70 -7.19 24.24 -13.25
CA VAL A 70 -6.69 23.98 -14.61
C VAL A 70 -7.74 23.24 -15.45
N PRO A 71 -7.76 23.40 -16.79
CA PRO A 71 -8.62 22.59 -17.64
C PRO A 71 -8.13 21.14 -17.69
N PHE A 72 -9.07 20.20 -17.80
CA PHE A 72 -8.73 18.82 -18.15
C PHE A 72 -8.12 18.76 -19.55
N ASP A 73 -7.06 17.97 -19.72
CA ASP A 73 -6.43 17.69 -21.01
C ASP A 73 -6.35 16.17 -21.23
N PRO A 74 -6.91 15.61 -22.33
CA PRO A 74 -6.77 14.19 -22.66
C PRO A 74 -5.32 13.68 -22.70
N ALA A 75 -4.33 14.57 -22.95
CA ALA A 75 -2.91 14.23 -22.90
C ALA A 75 -2.45 13.71 -21.54
N MET A 76 -3.22 13.94 -20.46
CA MET A 76 -3.00 13.33 -19.16
C MET A 76 -3.03 11.80 -19.18
N PHE A 77 -3.56 11.15 -20.21
CA PHE A 77 -3.52 9.68 -20.36
C PHE A 77 -2.31 9.17 -21.16
N ALA A 78 -1.55 10.05 -21.81
CA ALA A 78 -0.40 9.67 -22.64
C ALA A 78 0.85 9.26 -21.81
N TYR A 79 0.82 9.33 -20.47
CA TYR A 79 1.96 8.91 -19.65
C TYR A 79 2.30 7.42 -19.82
N ALA A 80 1.34 6.59 -20.22
CA ALA A 80 1.56 5.18 -20.46
C ALA A 80 2.51 4.93 -21.65
N ASP A 81 2.60 5.87 -22.59
CA ASP A 81 3.49 5.76 -23.75
C ASP A 81 4.97 6.03 -23.41
N HIS A 82 5.22 6.67 -22.25
CA HIS A 82 6.53 7.21 -21.88
C HIS A 82 6.97 6.84 -20.46
N SER A 83 6.28 5.90 -19.81
CA SER A 83 6.62 5.43 -18.47
C SER A 83 6.49 3.91 -18.38
N THR A 84 6.88 3.35 -17.24
CA THR A 84 6.67 1.93 -16.95
C THR A 84 5.24 1.63 -16.49
N TYR A 85 4.35 2.63 -16.42
CA TYR A 85 3.00 2.46 -15.89
C TYR A 85 1.97 2.25 -17.01
N ASP A 86 1.12 1.25 -16.84
CA ASP A 86 -0.05 1.03 -17.68
C ASP A 86 -1.18 2.02 -17.37
N ALA A 87 -2.11 2.15 -18.32
CA ALA A 87 -3.37 2.86 -18.12
C ALA A 87 -4.19 2.25 -16.96
N PRO A 88 -5.13 3.00 -16.35
CA PRO A 88 -5.95 2.50 -15.25
C PRO A 88 -6.70 1.21 -15.62
N ASP A 89 -6.46 0.13 -14.88
CA ASP A 89 -7.11 -1.17 -15.09
C ASP A 89 -8.17 -1.46 -14.01
N PRO A 90 -9.47 -1.46 -14.37
CA PRO A 90 -10.58 -1.83 -13.48
C PRO A 90 -10.40 -3.16 -12.75
N LYS A 91 -9.62 -4.11 -13.29
CA LYS A 91 -9.34 -5.41 -12.64
C LYS A 91 -8.46 -5.28 -11.39
N LEU A 92 -7.88 -4.10 -11.14
CA LEU A 92 -7.10 -3.81 -9.95
C LEU A 92 -7.96 -3.37 -8.74
N VAL A 93 -9.25 -3.10 -8.96
CA VAL A 93 -10.21 -2.77 -7.91
C VAL A 93 -10.76 -4.04 -7.25
N SER A 94 -10.88 -4.01 -5.91
CA SER A 94 -11.44 -5.11 -5.11
C SER A 94 -10.75 -6.45 -5.34
N GLN A 95 -9.45 -6.45 -5.63
CA GLN A 95 -8.67 -7.67 -5.85
C GLN A 95 -8.66 -8.60 -4.66
N TRP A 96 -8.77 -8.06 -3.44
CA TRP A 96 -8.87 -8.83 -2.21
C TRP A 96 -10.00 -9.87 -2.28
N ARG A 97 -11.10 -9.60 -2.98
CA ARG A 97 -12.23 -10.53 -3.13
C ARG A 97 -11.85 -11.82 -3.87
N LYS A 98 -10.87 -11.75 -4.77
CA LYS A 98 -10.46 -12.87 -5.63
C LYS A 98 -9.10 -13.46 -5.22
N LYS A 99 -8.21 -12.61 -4.69
CA LYS A 99 -6.80 -12.96 -4.43
C LYS A 99 -6.48 -13.22 -2.96
N ALA A 100 -7.31 -12.73 -2.03
CA ALA A 100 -7.10 -12.99 -0.61
C ALA A 100 -7.95 -14.17 -0.16
N SER A 101 -7.37 -15.02 0.69
CA SER A 101 -8.09 -16.08 1.37
C SER A 101 -9.06 -15.51 2.42
N PRO A 102 -10.12 -16.24 2.81
CA PRO A 102 -11.02 -15.81 3.88
C PRO A 102 -10.29 -15.47 5.18
N THR A 103 -9.26 -16.25 5.57
CA THR A 103 -8.46 -15.98 6.77
C THR A 103 -7.68 -14.67 6.67
N GLU A 104 -7.11 -14.35 5.51
CA GLU A 104 -6.41 -13.08 5.27
C GLU A 104 -7.35 -11.88 5.37
N VAL A 105 -8.53 -11.96 4.75
CA VAL A 105 -9.56 -10.91 4.86
C VAL A 105 -9.98 -10.72 6.31
N ARG A 106 -10.25 -11.82 7.03
CA ARG A 106 -10.61 -11.77 8.46
C ARG A 106 -9.50 -11.17 9.32
N LEU A 107 -8.23 -11.48 9.03
CA LEU A 107 -7.07 -10.91 9.73
C LEU A 107 -6.94 -9.40 9.49
N ALA A 108 -7.11 -8.94 8.24
CA ALA A 108 -7.15 -7.51 7.95
C ALA A 108 -8.32 -6.84 8.69
N GLU A 109 -9.54 -7.34 8.51
CA GLU A 109 -10.75 -6.77 9.10
C GLU A 109 -10.75 -6.79 10.63
N SER A 110 -10.06 -7.73 11.28
CA SER A 110 -9.86 -7.71 12.74
C SER A 110 -9.28 -6.39 13.25
N ARG A 111 -8.58 -5.64 12.39
CA ARG A 111 -7.97 -4.35 12.72
C ARG A 111 -8.70 -3.16 12.11
N ILE A 112 -9.26 -3.31 10.91
CA ILE A 112 -9.75 -2.18 10.11
C ILE A 112 -11.25 -2.19 9.85
N ARG A 113 -12.02 -3.16 10.37
CA ARG A 113 -13.46 -3.29 10.05
C ARG A 113 -14.26 -2.00 10.31
N HIS A 114 -14.05 -1.33 11.43
CA HIS A 114 -14.75 -0.07 11.74
C HIS A 114 -14.32 1.05 10.79
N MET A 115 -13.01 1.23 10.60
CA MET A 115 -12.46 2.24 9.69
C MET A 115 -12.92 2.04 8.24
N LEU A 116 -13.09 0.79 7.81
CA LEU A 116 -13.65 0.49 6.49
C LEU A 116 -15.06 1.06 6.37
N ALA A 117 -15.92 0.81 7.36
CA ALA A 117 -17.27 1.35 7.39
C ALA A 117 -17.28 2.89 7.43
N ASP A 118 -16.41 3.51 8.24
CA ASP A 118 -16.25 4.98 8.33
C ASP A 118 -15.86 5.60 6.97
N ARG A 119 -15.15 4.84 6.13
CA ARG A 119 -14.74 5.25 4.77
C ARG A 119 -15.66 4.72 3.67
N GLY A 120 -16.85 4.22 4.02
CA GLY A 120 -17.87 3.77 3.06
C GLY A 120 -17.55 2.44 2.37
N TYR A 121 -16.69 1.61 2.96
CA TYR A 121 -16.40 0.26 2.49
C TYR A 121 -17.14 -0.78 3.30
N GLU A 122 -17.97 -1.58 2.62
CA GLU A 122 -18.69 -2.69 3.24
C GLU A 122 -17.71 -3.76 3.79
N PRO A 123 -17.84 -4.14 5.07
CA PRO A 123 -17.11 -5.28 5.63
C PRO A 123 -17.48 -6.59 4.93
N SER A 124 -16.58 -7.58 4.99
CA SER A 124 -16.88 -8.92 4.49
C SER A 124 -17.94 -9.62 5.34
N THR A 125 -18.64 -10.56 4.71
CA THR A 125 -19.63 -11.44 5.35
C THR A 125 -18.98 -12.56 6.17
N PHE A 126 -17.65 -12.66 6.19
CA PHE A 126 -16.95 -13.66 6.99
C PHE A 126 -17.10 -13.38 8.48
N SER A 127 -17.20 -14.43 9.29
CA SER A 127 -17.25 -14.31 10.73
C SER A 127 -16.02 -13.56 11.25
N PRO A 128 -16.16 -12.60 12.18
CA PRO A 128 -15.03 -11.90 12.74
C PRO A 128 -13.96 -12.86 13.27
N LEU A 129 -12.71 -12.43 13.19
CA LEU A 129 -11.57 -13.09 13.80
C LEU A 129 -10.92 -12.05 14.71
N ASP A 130 -10.77 -12.37 16.00
CA ASP A 130 -9.92 -11.57 16.88
C ASP A 130 -8.72 -12.43 17.28
N PRO A 131 -7.51 -12.13 16.76
CA PRO A 131 -6.34 -12.89 17.13
C PRO A 131 -5.99 -12.59 18.59
N GLY A 132 -5.99 -13.60 19.45
CA GLY A 132 -5.50 -13.46 20.82
C GLY A 132 -4.00 -13.12 20.89
N PRO A 133 -3.46 -12.82 22.09
CA PRO A 133 -2.08 -12.34 22.25
C PRO A 133 -1.00 -13.25 21.63
N LEU A 134 -1.12 -14.57 21.81
CA LEU A 134 -0.19 -15.54 21.23
C LEU A 134 -0.25 -15.54 19.70
N HIS A 135 -1.45 -15.45 19.12
CA HIS A 135 -1.62 -15.38 17.68
C HIS A 135 -1.06 -14.06 17.12
N ARG A 136 -1.24 -12.93 17.82
CA ARG A 136 -0.62 -11.65 17.44
C ARG A 136 0.91 -11.71 17.51
N ALA A 137 1.48 -12.37 18.52
CA ALA A 137 2.92 -12.58 18.62
C ALA A 137 3.44 -13.44 17.45
N TYR A 138 2.72 -14.52 17.11
CA TYR A 138 3.00 -15.33 15.92
C TYR A 138 2.96 -14.49 14.63
N LEU A 139 1.90 -13.72 14.40
CA LEU A 139 1.76 -12.87 13.21
C LEU A 139 2.89 -11.83 13.09
N LYS A 140 3.37 -11.30 14.22
CA LYS A 140 4.54 -10.39 14.26
C LYS A 140 5.84 -11.10 13.86
N THR A 141 6.03 -12.34 14.33
CA THR A 141 7.20 -13.14 13.95
C THR A 141 7.13 -13.56 12.48
N GLN A 142 5.95 -14.00 12.02
CA GLN A 142 5.71 -14.36 10.62
C GLN A 142 5.99 -13.16 9.70
N ASP A 143 5.52 -11.96 10.04
CA ASP A 143 5.80 -10.73 9.28
C ASP A 143 7.31 -10.51 9.09
N ARG A 144 8.07 -10.56 10.18
CA ARG A 144 9.53 -10.38 10.16
C ARG A 144 10.22 -11.42 9.28
N LEU A 145 9.84 -12.69 9.42
CA LEU A 145 10.42 -13.78 8.65
C LEU A 145 10.13 -13.64 7.15
N TYR A 146 8.89 -13.34 6.78
CA TYR A 146 8.51 -13.24 5.37
C TYR A 146 9.09 -12.00 4.71
N ARG A 147 9.20 -10.88 5.42
CA ARG A 147 9.93 -9.69 4.93
C ARG A 147 11.41 -9.98 4.77
N ALA A 148 12.04 -10.65 5.72
CA ALA A 148 13.45 -11.05 5.59
C ALA A 148 13.66 -11.98 4.39
N LYS A 149 12.78 -12.98 4.21
CA LYS A 149 12.76 -13.86 3.06
C LYS A 149 12.60 -13.09 1.75
N PHE A 150 11.62 -12.19 1.65
CA PHE A 150 11.40 -11.37 0.47
C PHE A 150 12.66 -10.57 0.10
N ARG A 151 13.29 -9.93 1.10
CA ARG A 151 14.52 -9.16 0.88
C ARG A 151 15.70 -10.03 0.44
N LEU A 152 15.84 -11.23 1.00
CA LEU A 152 16.84 -12.20 0.57
C LEU A 152 16.59 -12.65 -0.88
N ASP A 153 15.34 -12.96 -1.21
CA ASP A 153 14.96 -13.43 -2.55
C ASP A 153 15.18 -12.33 -3.61
N ARG A 154 14.85 -11.06 -3.27
CA ARG A 154 15.01 -9.89 -4.15
C ARG A 154 16.45 -9.42 -4.28
N TYR A 155 17.14 -9.15 -3.17
CA TYR A 155 18.47 -8.52 -3.19
C TYR A 155 19.63 -9.51 -3.22
N LYS A 156 19.34 -10.82 -3.05
CA LYS A 156 20.33 -11.88 -2.85
C LYS A 156 21.14 -11.69 -1.57
N LEU A 157 21.84 -12.75 -1.17
CA LEU A 157 22.55 -12.81 0.11
C LEU A 157 23.56 -11.67 0.28
N ARG A 158 24.31 -11.34 -0.79
CA ARG A 158 25.35 -10.31 -0.74
C ARG A 158 24.79 -8.93 -0.35
N VAL A 159 23.87 -8.37 -1.15
CA VAL A 159 23.33 -7.02 -0.90
C VAL A 159 22.53 -6.98 0.40
N PHE A 160 21.84 -8.07 0.73
CA PHE A 160 21.16 -8.21 2.03
C PHE A 160 22.13 -8.08 3.21
N MET A 161 23.25 -8.80 3.17
CA MET A 161 24.26 -8.75 4.24
C MET A 161 24.96 -7.39 4.30
N GLU A 162 25.31 -6.82 3.15
CA GLU A 162 25.91 -5.49 3.08
C GLU A 162 24.99 -4.43 3.70
N ASP A 163 23.68 -4.46 3.42
CA ASP A 163 22.71 -3.54 4.02
C ASP A 163 22.52 -3.77 5.53
N PHE A 164 22.53 -5.02 5.97
CA PHE A 164 22.44 -5.33 7.39
C PHE A 164 23.67 -4.79 8.14
N VAL A 165 24.87 -5.08 7.64
CA VAL A 165 26.14 -4.70 8.28
C VAL A 165 26.34 -3.19 8.22
N SER A 166 26.08 -2.53 7.09
CA SER A 166 26.27 -1.09 6.95
C SER A 166 25.38 -0.32 7.93
N ARG A 167 24.13 -0.77 8.15
CA ARG A 167 23.20 -0.18 9.12
C ARG A 167 23.61 -0.49 10.56
N ARG A 168 24.07 -1.71 10.84
CA ARG A 168 24.44 -2.15 12.19
C ARG A 168 25.70 -1.46 12.71
N LEU A 169 26.62 -1.11 11.81
CA LEU A 169 27.89 -0.43 12.10
C LEU A 169 27.83 1.09 11.88
N HIS A 170 26.68 1.65 11.48
CA HIS A 170 26.49 3.08 11.23
C HIS A 170 27.50 3.67 10.21
N LEU A 171 27.76 2.93 9.13
CA LEU A 171 28.69 3.32 8.07
C LEU A 171 27.96 4.08 6.95
N ASP A 172 27.64 5.36 7.18
CA ASP A 172 26.73 6.14 6.33
C ASP A 172 27.12 6.18 4.84
N GLY A 173 28.42 6.33 4.53
CA GLY A 173 28.91 6.35 3.16
C GLY A 173 28.68 5.01 2.44
N TRP A 174 28.97 3.90 3.11
CA TRP A 174 28.71 2.56 2.57
C TRP A 174 27.21 2.27 2.49
N GLN A 175 26.45 2.66 3.52
CA GLN A 175 25.00 2.51 3.52
C GLN A 175 24.36 3.24 2.33
N ARG A 176 24.85 4.44 1.97
CA ARG A 176 24.38 5.15 0.78
C ARG A 176 24.62 4.36 -0.50
N GLN A 177 25.82 3.79 -0.68
CA GLN A 177 26.15 2.95 -1.84
C GLN A 177 25.32 1.66 -1.90
N VAL A 178 25.06 1.04 -0.75
CA VAL A 178 24.17 -0.13 -0.67
C VAL A 178 22.73 0.27 -1.05
N LYS A 179 22.25 1.41 -0.57
CA LYS A 179 20.91 1.93 -0.88
C LYS A 179 20.72 2.18 -2.38
N LEU A 180 21.71 2.77 -3.05
CA LEU A 180 21.67 3.00 -4.49
C LEU A 180 21.50 1.68 -5.26
N ARG A 181 22.26 0.64 -4.89
CA ARG A 181 22.12 -0.70 -5.49
C ARG A 181 20.78 -1.37 -5.18
N ILE A 182 20.24 -1.16 -3.98
CA ILE A 182 18.88 -1.61 -3.65
C ILE A 182 17.86 -0.94 -4.57
N ASN A 183 17.97 0.38 -4.77
CA ASN A 183 17.07 1.14 -5.63
C ASN A 183 17.14 0.65 -7.08
N GLU A 184 18.34 0.44 -7.63
CA GLU A 184 18.54 -0.12 -8.97
C GLU A 184 17.86 -1.48 -9.13
N ILE A 185 17.94 -2.35 -8.11
CA ILE A 185 17.25 -3.64 -8.11
C ILE A 185 15.73 -3.46 -8.03
N ASP A 186 15.24 -2.56 -7.18
CA ASP A 186 13.80 -2.30 -7.05
C ASP A 186 13.21 -1.70 -8.35
N GLU A 187 13.93 -0.81 -9.04
CA GLU A 187 13.53 -0.23 -10.33
C GLU A 187 13.32 -1.32 -11.40
N GLN A 188 14.15 -2.36 -11.43
CA GLN A 188 13.97 -3.51 -12.33
C GLN A 188 12.71 -4.33 -12.05
N HIS A 189 12.10 -4.15 -10.87
CA HIS A 189 10.87 -4.83 -10.46
C HIS A 189 9.65 -3.90 -10.48
N LEU A 190 9.81 -2.63 -10.88
CA LEU A 190 8.70 -1.75 -11.21
C LEU A 190 8.16 -2.18 -12.58
N LYS A 191 7.04 -2.89 -12.55
CA LYS A 191 6.14 -3.07 -13.69
C LYS A 191 4.90 -2.26 -13.46
#